data_AF-A0A447N566-F1
#
_entry.id   AF-A0A447N566-F1
#
_cell.length_a   1.000
_cell.length_b   1.000
_cell.length_c   1.000
_cell.angle_alpha   90.00
_cell.angle_beta   90.00
_cell.angle_gamma   90.00
#
_symmetry.space_group_name_H-M   'P 1'
#
loop_
_entity.id
_entity.type
_entity.pdbx_description
1 polymer ?
#
loop_
_entity_poly.entity_id
_entity_poly.type
_entity_poly.pdbx_seq_one_letter_code
_entity_poly.pdbx_strand_id
1 'polypeptide(L)'
;MTFFKPLAEIQFESGYPYIMFEDTVNRANPIAGRINMSNLCSEILQVNSASRYDDNLDYTHIGHDISCNLGSLNIAHVMDSPDIGRTRRNRYSRPDGGVGHEPYTQRALNSRR
;
A
#
# COMPACT_ATOMS: atom_id res chain seq x y z
N MET A 1 15.37 0.52 27.88
CA MET A 1 14.33 -0.53 27.88
C MET A 1 12.91 0.01 28.15
N THR A 2 12.68 1.32 28.15
CA THR A 2 11.40 1.93 28.59
C THR A 2 10.41 2.20 27.45
N PHE A 3 10.83 2.19 26.19
CA PHE A 3 9.95 2.46 25.04
C PHE A 3 9.12 1.24 24.62
N PHE A 4 9.71 0.05 24.52
CA PHE A 4 9.01 -1.15 24.03
C PHE A 4 8.03 -1.76 25.03
N LYS A 5 8.20 -1.50 26.32
CA LYS A 5 7.28 -1.98 27.36
C LYS A 5 5.85 -1.45 27.18
N PRO A 6 5.61 -0.12 27.14
CA PRO A 6 4.26 0.40 26.92
C PRO A 6 3.72 0.05 25.53
N LEU A 7 4.58 -0.08 24.51
CA LEU A 7 4.16 -0.54 23.18
C LEU A 7 3.52 -1.93 23.25
N ALA A 8 4.15 -2.87 23.96
CA ALA A 8 3.65 -4.23 24.13
C ALA A 8 2.41 -4.29 25.03
N GLU A 9 2.32 -3.46 26.07
CA GLU A 9 1.14 -3.35 26.93
C GLU A 9 -0.09 -2.90 26.10
N ILE A 10 0.05 -1.85 25.28
CA ILE A 10 -1.05 -1.35 24.43
C ILE A 10 -1.42 -2.39 23.35
N GLN A 11 -0.43 -3.08 22.76
CA GLN A 11 -0.69 -4.17 21.81
C GLN A 11 -1.44 -5.33 22.44
N PHE A 12 -1.13 -5.66 23.70
CA PHE A 12 -1.84 -6.70 24.42
C PHE A 12 -3.32 -6.33 24.65
N GLU A 13 -3.58 -5.07 25.01
CA GLU A 13 -4.95 -4.61 25.31
C GLU A 13 -5.82 -4.40 24.06
N SER A 14 -5.21 -3.92 22.97
CA SER A 14 -5.96 -3.40 21.81
C SER A 14 -5.63 -4.05 20.47
N GLY A 15 -4.50 -4.77 20.38
CA GLY A 15 -3.95 -5.28 19.11
C GLY A 15 -3.16 -4.27 18.28
N TYR A 16 -3.11 -3.00 18.70
CA TYR A 16 -2.37 -1.89 18.06
C TYR A 16 -1.37 -1.29 19.05
N PRO A 17 -0.37 -0.48 18.64
CA PRO A 17 -0.09 0.02 17.28
C PRO A 17 0.46 -1.04 16.33
N TYR A 18 0.24 -0.83 15.03
CA TYR A 18 0.95 -1.56 14.00
C TYR A 18 2.43 -1.22 13.98
N ILE A 19 3.25 -2.19 13.58
CA ILE A 19 4.69 -2.04 13.49
C ILE A 19 5.10 -2.13 12.03
N MET A 20 5.79 -1.10 11.56
CA MET A 20 6.49 -1.09 10.28
C MET A 20 7.98 -0.86 10.56
N PHE A 21 8.82 -1.78 10.09
CA PHE A 21 10.27 -1.65 10.23
C PHE A 21 10.83 -0.82 9.06
N GLU A 22 10.85 0.51 9.23
CA GLU A 22 11.21 1.47 8.18
C GLU A 22 12.50 1.11 7.42
N ASP A 23 13.59 0.80 8.13
CA ASP A 23 14.87 0.48 7.52
C ASP A 23 14.83 -0.81 6.70
N THR A 24 14.11 -1.82 7.19
CA THR A 24 13.96 -3.09 6.47
C THR A 24 13.14 -2.89 5.21
N VAL A 25 12.06 -2.12 5.29
CA VAL A 25 11.21 -1.80 4.14
C VAL A 25 11.99 -0.99 3.10
N ASN A 26 12.66 0.08 3.50
CA ASN A 26 13.37 0.96 2.56
C ASN A 26 14.62 0.31 1.96
N ARG A 27 15.31 -0.57 2.70
CA ARG A 27 16.44 -1.35 2.15
C ARG A 27 15.99 -2.35 1.07
N ALA A 28 14.77 -2.89 1.18
CA ALA A 28 14.22 -3.81 0.20
C ALA A 28 13.42 -3.13 -0.92
N ASN A 29 13.17 -1.81 -0.82
CA ASN A 29 12.37 -1.06 -1.77
C ASN A 29 13.13 -0.84 -3.10
N PRO A 30 12.64 -1.35 -4.25
CA PRO A 30 13.29 -1.14 -5.54
C PRO A 30 12.94 0.22 -6.19
N ILE A 31 11.97 0.97 -5.63
CA ILE A 31 11.48 2.22 -6.21
C ILE A 31 12.16 3.41 -5.54
N ALA A 32 12.63 4.38 -6.35
CA ALA A 32 13.23 5.61 -5.84
C ALA A 32 12.25 6.39 -4.94
N GLY A 33 12.70 6.73 -3.73
CA GLY A 33 11.89 7.38 -2.71
C GLY A 33 11.97 6.64 -1.38
N ARG A 34 11.34 7.20 -0.35
CA ARG A 34 11.22 6.57 0.97
C ARG A 34 9.78 6.14 1.23
N ILE A 35 9.61 4.96 1.79
CA ILE A 35 8.35 4.47 2.33
C ILE A 35 8.29 4.90 3.80
N ASN A 36 7.32 5.72 4.14
CA ASN A 36 7.17 6.36 5.45
C ASN A 36 5.90 5.95 6.21
N MET A 37 5.02 5.18 5.58
CA MET A 37 3.76 4.71 6.17
C MET A 37 3.29 3.39 5.51
N SER A 38 2.23 2.81 6.06
CA SER A 38 1.54 1.63 5.52
C SER A 38 0.02 1.82 5.57
N ASN A 39 -0.75 0.89 4.98
CA ASN A 39 -2.21 0.86 5.09
C ASN A 39 -2.72 0.27 6.43
N LEU A 40 -4.05 0.28 6.61
CA LEU A 40 -4.76 -0.27 7.76
C LEU A 40 -4.48 -1.77 7.99
N CYS A 41 -4.11 -2.54 6.96
CA CYS A 41 -3.76 -3.96 7.11
C CYS A 41 -2.25 -4.20 7.26
N SER A 42 -1.43 -3.15 7.34
CA SER A 42 0.04 -3.21 7.41
C SER A 42 0.75 -3.90 6.23
N GLU A 43 0.07 -4.13 5.11
CA GLU A 43 0.58 -4.92 3.98
C GLU A 43 1.06 -4.07 2.79
N ILE A 44 0.63 -2.81 2.69
CA ILE A 44 0.94 -1.93 1.56
C ILE A 44 2.10 -1.00 1.88
N LEU A 45 3.19 -1.15 1.13
CA LEU A 45 4.43 -0.42 1.29
C LEU A 45 4.82 0.20 -0.05
N GLN A 46 4.44 1.46 -0.27
CA GLN A 46 4.73 2.20 -1.49
C GLN A 46 5.26 3.59 -1.16
N VAL A 47 6.01 4.18 -2.10
CA VAL A 47 6.47 5.58 -1.98
C VAL A 47 5.29 6.53 -2.19
N ASN A 48 5.32 7.69 -1.53
CA ASN A 48 4.36 8.77 -1.71
C ASN A 48 5.09 10.12 -1.88
N SER A 49 4.34 11.15 -2.30
CA SER A 49 4.86 12.52 -2.35
C SER A 49 3.80 13.51 -1.89
N ALA A 50 4.18 14.49 -1.08
CA ALA A 50 3.24 15.45 -0.53
C ALA A 50 2.62 16.36 -1.61
N SER A 51 1.32 16.59 -1.50
CA SER A 51 0.62 17.68 -2.20
C SER A 51 0.85 19.01 -1.49
N ARG A 52 0.69 20.11 -2.22
CA ARG A 52 0.65 21.48 -1.68
C ARG A 52 -0.68 22.12 -2.06
N TYR A 53 -1.22 22.89 -1.12
CA TYR A 53 -2.48 23.57 -1.22
C TYR A 53 -2.27 25.08 -1.12
N ASP A 54 -3.15 25.85 -1.74
CA ASP A 54 -3.30 27.29 -1.50
C ASP A 54 -4.20 27.53 -0.27
N ASP A 55 -4.33 28.77 0.17
CA ASP A 55 -5.15 29.17 1.31
C ASP A 55 -6.65 28.92 1.07
N ASN A 56 -7.07 28.87 -0.21
CA ASN A 56 -8.43 28.51 -0.60
C ASN A 56 -8.67 26.99 -0.71
N LEU A 57 -7.68 26.17 -0.34
CA LEU A 57 -7.65 24.70 -0.41
C LEU A 57 -7.57 24.11 -1.83
N ASP A 58 -7.34 24.94 -2.86
CA ASP A 58 -7.02 24.43 -4.19
C ASP A 58 -5.60 23.83 -4.22
N TYR A 59 -5.39 22.84 -5.08
CA TYR A 59 -4.06 22.25 -5.26
C TYR A 59 -3.14 23.21 -6.03
N THR A 60 -2.03 23.59 -5.43
CA THR A 60 -0.92 24.27 -6.13
C THR A 60 0.08 23.27 -6.70
N HIS A 61 0.21 22.11 -6.05
CA HIS A 61 0.98 20.97 -6.52
C HIS A 61 0.30 19.68 -6.06
N ILE A 62 0.02 18.77 -6.99
CA ILE A 62 -0.61 17.50 -6.66
C ILE A 62 0.47 16.43 -6.54
N GLY A 63 0.62 15.88 -5.34
CA GLY A 63 1.50 14.76 -5.07
C GLY A 63 0.88 13.42 -5.46
N HIS A 64 1.53 12.33 -5.06
CA HIS A 64 1.06 10.96 -5.30
C HIS A 64 0.77 10.29 -3.96
N ASP A 65 -0.49 9.97 -3.73
CA ASP A 65 -0.97 9.14 -2.64
C ASP A 65 -1.21 7.71 -3.11
N ILE A 66 -1.39 6.81 -2.15
CA ILE A 66 -1.48 5.37 -2.41
C ILE A 66 -2.93 4.91 -2.34
N SER A 67 -3.41 4.29 -3.42
CA SER A 67 -4.57 3.39 -3.41
C SER A 67 -4.09 1.99 -3.79
N CYS A 68 -4.80 0.96 -3.35
CA CYS A 68 -4.39 -0.41 -3.60
C CYS A 68 -5.57 -1.28 -4.04
N ASN A 69 -5.37 -1.98 -5.16
CA ASN A 69 -6.25 -3.04 -5.64
C ASN A 69 -5.60 -4.38 -5.27
N LEU A 70 -6.31 -5.18 -4.48
CA LEU A 70 -5.80 -6.45 -3.98
C LEU A 70 -6.51 -7.63 -4.60
N GLY A 71 -5.76 -8.69 -4.80
CA GLY A 71 -6.27 -9.90 -5.38
C GLY A 71 -5.39 -11.11 -5.12
N SER A 72 -5.88 -12.04 -4.31
CA SER A 72 -5.16 -13.27 -3.97
C SER A 72 -5.47 -14.43 -4.92
N LEU A 73 -4.59 -15.43 -4.93
CA LEU A 73 -4.80 -16.73 -5.59
C LEU A 73 -4.97 -17.82 -4.53
N ASN A 74 -5.76 -18.86 -4.83
CA ASN A 74 -5.82 -20.06 -4.02
C ASN A 74 -4.60 -20.96 -4.34
N ILE A 75 -3.73 -21.20 -3.35
CA ILE A 75 -2.47 -21.93 -3.56
C ILE A 75 -2.72 -23.38 -4.00
N ALA A 76 -3.66 -24.10 -3.40
CA ALA A 76 -3.94 -25.49 -3.74
C ALA A 76 -4.34 -25.63 -5.22
N HIS A 77 -5.32 -24.82 -5.66
CA HIS A 77 -5.75 -24.83 -7.06
C HIS A 77 -4.69 -24.32 -8.05
N VAL A 78 -3.78 -23.44 -7.61
CA VAL A 78 -2.65 -23.01 -8.43
C VAL A 78 -1.66 -24.16 -8.63
N MET A 79 -1.39 -24.95 -7.59
CA MET A 79 -0.47 -26.09 -7.65
C MET A 79 -1.03 -27.27 -8.43
N ASP A 80 -2.35 -27.46 -8.42
CA ASP A 80 -3.04 -28.44 -9.27
C ASP A 80 -3.12 -28.00 -10.75
N SER A 81 -2.81 -26.74 -11.05
CA SER A 81 -2.84 -26.22 -12.42
C SER A 81 -1.60 -26.67 -13.21
N PRO A 82 -1.77 -27.22 -14.43
CA PRO A 82 -0.64 -27.57 -15.28
C PRO A 82 0.12 -26.35 -15.83
N ASP A 83 -0.45 -25.14 -15.72
CA ASP A 83 0.20 -23.87 -16.14
C ASP A 83 -0.04 -22.78 -15.10
N ILE A 84 0.89 -22.66 -14.15
CA ILE A 84 0.93 -21.58 -13.15
C ILE A 84 1.11 -20.19 -13.80
N GLY A 85 1.81 -20.13 -14.93
CA GLY A 85 2.09 -18.88 -15.65
C GLY A 85 0.80 -18.26 -16.18
N ARG A 86 -0.08 -19.07 -16.77
CA ARG A 86 -1.40 -18.64 -17.22
C ARG A 86 -2.26 -18.17 -16.06
N THR A 87 -2.28 -18.87 -14.93
CA THR A 87 -3.05 -18.46 -13.75
C THR A 87 -2.59 -17.10 -13.21
N ARG A 88 -1.27 -16.86 -13.13
CA ARG A 88 -0.71 -15.55 -12.73
C ARG A 88 -1.03 -14.45 -13.74
N ARG A 89 -0.81 -14.68 -15.03
CA ARG A 89 -1.13 -13.71 -16.09
C ARG A 89 -2.59 -13.32 -16.07
N ASN A 90 -3.50 -14.30 -15.96
CA ASN A 90 -4.94 -14.01 -15.90
C ASN A 90 -5.34 -13.18 -14.68
N ARG A 91 -4.64 -13.32 -13.54
CA ARG A 91 -4.88 -12.45 -12.38
C ARG A 91 -4.36 -11.04 -12.63
N TYR A 92 -3.15 -10.91 -13.16
CA TYR A 92 -2.50 -9.61 -13.40
C TYR A 92 -3.18 -8.81 -14.53
N SER A 93 -3.69 -9.49 -15.55
CA SER A 93 -4.37 -8.88 -16.70
C SER A 93 -5.87 -8.70 -16.50
N ARG A 94 -6.43 -9.14 -15.36
CA ARG A 94 -7.79 -8.73 -15.04
C ARG A 94 -7.75 -7.22 -14.89
N PRO A 95 -8.59 -6.46 -15.62
CA PRO A 95 -8.82 -5.09 -15.23
C PRO A 95 -9.33 -5.19 -13.80
N ASP A 96 -8.49 -4.80 -12.85
CA ASP A 96 -8.90 -4.52 -11.49
C ASP A 96 -10.23 -3.80 -11.60
N GLY A 97 -11.25 -4.21 -10.83
CA GLY A 97 -12.54 -3.53 -10.83
C GLY A 97 -12.26 -2.03 -10.83
N GLY A 98 -12.62 -1.38 -11.96
CA GLY A 98 -11.87 -0.24 -12.50
C GLY A 98 -11.47 0.74 -11.42
N VAL A 99 -10.28 1.34 -11.55
CA VAL A 99 -9.83 2.48 -10.73
C VAL A 99 -11.07 3.27 -10.35
N GLY A 100 -11.52 3.08 -9.11
CA GLY A 100 -12.80 3.63 -8.68
C GLY A 100 -12.74 5.12 -8.95
N HIS A 101 -13.88 5.78 -9.11
CA HIS A 101 -13.85 7.24 -9.18
C HIS A 101 -13.26 7.76 -7.86
N GLU A 102 -11.95 8.04 -7.84
CA GLU A 102 -11.21 8.45 -6.66
C GLU A 102 -11.49 9.94 -6.46
N PRO A 103 -12.20 10.32 -5.38
CA PRO A 103 -12.61 11.71 -5.16
C PRO A 103 -11.41 12.60 -4.81
N TYR A 104 -10.30 12.01 -4.37
CA TYR A 104 -9.08 12.72 -4.01
C TYR A 104 -8.09 12.71 -5.16
N THR A 105 -7.78 13.88 -5.71
CA THR A 105 -6.92 14.05 -6.89
C THR A 105 -5.55 13.41 -6.72
N GLN A 106 -4.95 13.52 -5.53
CA GLN A 106 -3.65 12.91 -5.21
C GLN A 106 -3.66 11.36 -5.25
N ARG A 107 -4.80 10.72 -4.99
CA ARG A 107 -4.98 9.25 -5.16
C ARG A 107 -5.26 8.90 -6.61
N ALA A 108 -6.10 9.69 -7.27
CA ALA A 108 -6.49 9.48 -8.67
C ALA A 108 -5.32 9.62 -9.66
N LEU A 109 -4.30 10.44 -9.35
CA LEU A 109 -3.12 10.58 -10.19
C LEU A 109 -2.23 9.33 -10.17
N ASN A 110 -2.12 8.65 -9.03
CA ASN A 110 -1.26 7.50 -8.90
C ASN A 110 -1.84 6.24 -9.57
N SER A 111 -3.18 6.17 -9.69
CA SER A 111 -3.90 5.06 -10.30
C SER A 111 -4.06 5.14 -11.82
N ARG A 112 -3.53 6.19 -12.48
CA ARG A 112 -3.57 6.39 -13.95
C ARG A 112 -2.27 5.96 -14.67
N ARG A 113 -1.37 5.26 -14.00
CA ARG A 113 -0.12 4.74 -14.58
C ARG A 113 -0.17 3.24 -14.78
#